data_AF-C7CI48-F1
#
_entry.id   AF-C7CI48-F1
#
_cell.length_a   1.000
_cell.length_b   1.000
_cell.length_c   1.000
_cell.angle_alpha   90.00
_cell.angle_beta   90.00
_cell.angle_gamma   90.00
#
_symmetry.space_group_name_H-M   'P 1'
#
loop_
_entity.id
_entity.type
_entity.pdbx_description
1 polymer ?
#
loop_
_entity_poly.entity_id
_entity_poly.type
_entity_poly.pdbx_seq_one_letter_code
_entity_poly.pdbx_strand_id
1 'polypeptide(L)'
;MATPLPRSSLFPSLAVAAVSVIALAAPAQAGGGCVSAECYRRVVTPPVYDTIAERVLVQPPRTVYRTTPPIYDTVSERVLVAPGSRRWETSTDAYGQLVGCWVTTPPRYAVQTRRVLVRPPEVIPHTVPPVYTTTQRRVLVQPARAAWVPAGGPEFGPAPGYGPVGVGSIPDALGIAGASSADVAVGLGFSRGSIYDGY
;
A
#
# COMPACT_ATOMS: atom_id res chain seq x y z
N MET A 1 -73.05 -65.43 -39.47
CA MET A 1 -74.26 -64.97 -40.17
C MET A 1 -73.86 -64.42 -41.52
N ALA A 2 -74.47 -64.96 -42.58
CA ALA A 2 -74.71 -64.39 -43.91
C ALA A 2 -73.52 -63.88 -44.76
N THR A 3 -73.19 -64.67 -45.78
CA THR A 3 -72.82 -64.24 -47.15
C THR A 3 -73.79 -63.17 -47.69
N PRO A 4 -73.40 -62.26 -48.62
CA PRO A 4 -73.32 -62.63 -50.05
C PRO A 4 -72.29 -61.89 -50.92
N LEU A 5 -71.97 -62.50 -52.08
CA LEU A 5 -71.40 -61.90 -53.29
C LEU A 5 -72.41 -60.92 -53.94
N PRO A 6 -71.98 -59.97 -54.81
CA PRO A 6 -71.98 -60.29 -56.26
C PRO A 6 -70.93 -59.58 -57.15
N ARG A 7 -70.42 -60.39 -58.10
CA ARG A 7 -70.19 -60.19 -59.56
C ARG A 7 -70.50 -58.80 -60.20
N SER A 8 -69.56 -58.26 -61.00
CA SER A 8 -69.74 -57.52 -62.29
C SER A 8 -68.42 -56.80 -62.67
N SER A 9 -67.63 -57.27 -63.65
CA SER A 9 -67.68 -57.04 -65.11
C SER A 9 -67.45 -55.59 -65.58
N LEU A 10 -66.21 -55.33 -66.02
CA LEU A 10 -65.78 -54.61 -67.23
C LEU A 10 -66.63 -53.43 -67.74
N PHE A 11 -66.05 -52.22 -67.76
CA PHE A 11 -65.95 -51.39 -68.97
C PHE A 11 -64.69 -50.51 -68.91
N PRO A 12 -63.92 -50.39 -70.00
CA PRO A 12 -62.72 -49.56 -70.10
C PRO A 12 -63.06 -48.16 -70.65
N SER A 13 -62.02 -47.35 -70.84
CA SER A 13 -61.87 -46.24 -71.79
C SER A 13 -61.84 -44.82 -71.21
N LEU A 14 -60.75 -44.12 -71.59
CA LEU A 14 -60.66 -42.67 -71.87
C LEU A 14 -60.81 -41.74 -70.64
N ALA A 15 -59.98 -40.73 -70.38
CA ALA A 15 -58.94 -40.08 -71.16
C ALA A 15 -58.26 -38.99 -70.30
N VAL A 16 -57.12 -38.53 -70.82
CA VAL A 16 -56.51 -37.20 -70.65
C VAL A 16 -55.55 -37.00 -69.48
N ALA A 17 -54.32 -36.74 -69.93
CA ALA A 17 -53.14 -36.31 -69.19
C ALA A 17 -53.28 -34.90 -68.60
N ALA A 18 -52.74 -34.73 -67.39
CA ALA A 18 -52.11 -33.49 -66.95
C ALA A 18 -51.14 -33.83 -65.81
N VAL A 19 -49.89 -34.19 -66.15
CA VAL A 19 -48.80 -34.32 -65.18
C VAL A 19 -48.35 -32.89 -64.84
N SER A 20 -48.86 -32.33 -63.76
CA SER A 20 -48.31 -31.13 -63.15
C SER A 20 -47.18 -31.52 -62.20
N VAL A 21 -45.94 -31.56 -62.71
CA VAL A 21 -44.74 -31.62 -61.87
C VAL A 21 -44.60 -30.26 -61.17
N ILE A 22 -45.06 -30.17 -59.93
CA ILE A 22 -44.73 -29.05 -59.05
C ILE A 22 -43.31 -29.30 -58.54
N ALA A 23 -42.34 -28.71 -59.23
CA ALA A 23 -41.00 -28.54 -58.69
C ALA A 23 -40.99 -27.28 -57.82
N LEU A 24 -41.07 -27.45 -56.50
CA LEU A 24 -40.74 -26.38 -55.55
C LEU A 24 -39.68 -26.88 -54.59
N ALA A 25 -38.50 -26.28 -54.79
CA ALA A 25 -37.26 -26.38 -54.06
C ALA A 25 -37.43 -26.59 -52.55
N ALA A 26 -36.74 -27.59 -52.01
CA ALA A 26 -36.27 -27.52 -50.64
C ALA A 26 -35.36 -26.27 -50.55
N PRO A 27 -35.52 -25.39 -49.55
CA PRO A 27 -34.49 -24.39 -49.33
C PRO A 27 -33.24 -25.17 -48.94
N ALA A 28 -32.23 -25.11 -49.79
CA ALA A 28 -30.86 -25.34 -49.38
C ALA A 28 -30.59 -24.26 -48.32
N GLN A 29 -30.87 -24.61 -47.06
CA GLN A 29 -30.44 -23.82 -45.92
C GLN A 29 -28.94 -24.05 -45.84
N ALA A 30 -28.21 -23.39 -46.72
CA ALA A 30 -26.81 -23.04 -46.51
C ALA A 30 -26.75 -21.95 -45.43
N GLY A 31 -27.37 -22.22 -44.28
CA GLY A 31 -27.14 -21.53 -43.03
C GLY A 31 -26.31 -22.49 -42.22
N GLY A 32 -24.98 -22.37 -42.33
CA GLY A 32 -24.02 -23.09 -41.50
C GLY A 32 -24.15 -22.65 -40.04
N GLY A 33 -25.26 -23.00 -39.40
CA GLY A 33 -25.49 -22.85 -37.98
C GLY A 33 -25.63 -24.25 -37.42
N CYS A 34 -24.51 -24.88 -37.07
CA CYS A 34 -24.58 -26.12 -36.31
C CYS A 34 -25.32 -25.88 -34.98
N VAL A 35 -26.34 -26.69 -34.72
CA VAL A 35 -27.11 -26.68 -33.45
C VAL A 35 -26.81 -27.93 -32.61
N SER A 36 -25.91 -28.80 -33.05
CA SER A 36 -25.48 -30.00 -32.33
C SER A 36 -24.33 -29.70 -31.36
N ALA A 37 -24.26 -30.47 -30.26
CA ALA A 37 -23.21 -30.35 -29.24
C ALA A 37 -21.78 -30.52 -29.79
N GLU A 38 -21.65 -31.13 -30.97
CA GLU A 38 -20.37 -31.38 -31.66
C GLU A 38 -19.73 -30.12 -32.25
N CYS A 39 -20.50 -29.04 -32.45
CA CYS A 39 -19.98 -27.81 -33.05
C CYS A 39 -19.54 -26.75 -32.03
N TYR A 40 -19.55 -27.08 -30.74
CA TYR A 40 -19.00 -26.23 -29.68
C TYR A 40 -17.94 -26.99 -28.89
N ARG A 41 -16.80 -26.35 -28.66
CA ARG A 41 -15.77 -26.86 -27.74
C ARG A 41 -15.78 -26.05 -26.46
N ARG A 42 -15.63 -26.73 -25.32
CA ARG A 42 -15.51 -26.06 -24.02
C ARG A 42 -14.09 -25.52 -23.87
N VAL A 43 -13.97 -24.20 -23.74
CA VAL A 43 -12.70 -23.53 -23.45
C VAL A 43 -12.69 -23.14 -21.98
N VAL A 44 -11.68 -23.57 -21.25
CA VAL A 44 -11.45 -23.20 -19.85
C VAL A 44 -10.32 -22.18 -19.82
N THR A 45 -10.62 -20.96 -19.38
CA THR A 45 -9.61 -19.93 -19.11
C THR A 45 -9.16 -20.07 -17.65
N PRO A 46 -7.85 -20.24 -17.38
CA PRO A 46 -7.34 -20.35 -16.02
C PRO A 46 -7.57 -19.05 -15.22
N PRO A 47 -7.58 -19.13 -13.87
CA PRO A 47 -7.68 -17.94 -13.04
C PRO A 47 -6.41 -17.08 -13.16
N VAL A 48 -6.59 -15.76 -13.10
CA VAL A 48 -5.48 -14.80 -13.12
C VAL A 48 -5.24 -14.29 -11.71
N TYR A 49 -4.02 -14.46 -11.23
CA TYR A 49 -3.56 -13.95 -9.94
C TYR A 49 -2.60 -12.79 -10.15
N ASP A 50 -2.68 -11.82 -9.25
CA ASP A 50 -1.72 -10.73 -9.15
C ASP A 50 -1.06 -10.72 -7.78
N THR A 51 0.10 -10.07 -7.65
CA THR A 51 0.86 -9.97 -6.41
C THR A 51 0.91 -8.52 -5.95
N ILE A 52 0.22 -8.25 -4.84
CA ILE A 52 0.19 -6.91 -4.25
C ILE A 52 1.23 -6.87 -3.13
N ALA A 53 2.03 -5.79 -3.11
CA ALA A 53 2.94 -5.47 -2.03
C ALA A 53 2.20 -4.62 -0.98
N GLU A 54 2.17 -5.10 0.26
CA GLU A 54 1.53 -4.41 1.38
C GLU A 54 2.58 -4.08 2.45
N ARG A 55 2.55 -2.83 2.95
CA ARG A 55 3.41 -2.40 4.05
C ARG A 55 2.75 -2.72 5.38
N VAL A 56 3.35 -3.64 6.14
CA VAL A 56 2.86 -4.05 7.45
C VAL A 56 3.75 -3.44 8.53
N LEU A 57 3.12 -2.87 9.56
CA LEU A 57 3.80 -2.37 10.75
C LEU A 57 4.32 -3.55 11.58
N VAL A 58 5.64 -3.71 11.67
CA VAL A 58 6.27 -4.78 12.47
C VAL A 58 6.51 -4.31 13.90
N GLN A 59 6.94 -3.06 14.04
CA GLN A 59 7.23 -2.47 15.33
C GLN A 59 6.66 -1.06 15.41
N PRO A 60 5.77 -0.77 16.37
CA PRO A 60 5.26 0.58 16.57
C PRO A 60 6.36 1.54 17.05
N PRO A 61 6.17 2.86 16.87
CA PRO A 61 7.07 3.82 17.47
C PRO A 61 7.04 3.66 19.00
N ARG A 62 8.19 3.81 19.64
CA ARG A 62 8.27 3.78 21.11
C ARG A 62 9.24 4.81 21.62
N THR A 63 8.95 5.34 22.79
CA THR A 63 9.85 6.26 23.50
C THR A 63 10.69 5.48 24.48
N VAL A 64 12.01 5.61 24.37
CA VAL A 64 12.98 5.05 25.31
C VAL A 64 13.54 6.19 26.15
N TYR A 65 13.61 5.99 27.46
CA TYR A 65 14.13 6.98 28.38
C TYR A 65 15.58 6.65 28.74
N ARG A 66 16.48 7.62 28.60
CA ARG A 66 17.86 7.54 29.07
C ARG A 66 18.00 8.41 30.33
N THR A 67 18.39 7.80 31.44
CA THR A 67 18.64 8.51 32.70
C THR A 67 20.11 8.86 32.82
N THR A 68 20.40 10.14 33.05
CA THR A 68 21.73 10.66 33.37
C THR A 68 21.79 10.91 34.88
N PRO A 69 22.79 10.35 35.60
CA PRO A 69 22.88 10.52 37.05
C PRO A 69 23.23 11.97 37.43
N PRO A 70 22.92 12.40 38.66
CA PRO A 70 23.27 13.72 39.16
C PRO A 70 24.79 13.86 39.34
N ILE A 71 25.30 15.07 39.11
CA ILE A 71 26.70 15.41 39.38
C ILE A 71 26.76 16.29 40.63
N TYR A 72 27.53 15.83 41.61
CA TYR A 72 27.81 16.56 42.85
C TYR A 72 29.24 17.04 42.85
N ASP A 73 29.46 18.21 43.46
CA ASP A 73 30.77 18.76 43.73
C ASP A 73 30.93 19.04 45.23
N THR A 74 32.16 19.15 45.69
CA THR A 74 32.52 19.43 47.08
C THR A 74 33.08 20.83 47.20
N VAL A 75 32.31 21.72 47.82
CA VAL A 75 32.74 23.09 48.09
C VAL A 75 33.26 23.18 49.51
N SER A 76 34.48 23.71 49.66
CA SER A 76 35.11 24.00 50.95
C SER A 76 34.99 25.49 51.26
N GLU A 77 34.43 25.83 52.42
CA GLU A 77 34.29 27.20 52.89
C GLU A 77 35.00 27.38 54.23
N ARG A 78 35.75 28.48 54.40
CA ARG A 78 36.37 28.83 55.68
C ARG A 78 35.34 29.56 56.54
N VAL A 79 34.93 28.92 57.62
CA VAL A 79 33.96 29.47 58.57
C VAL A 79 34.68 29.88 59.85
N LEU A 80 34.31 31.05 60.39
CA LEU A 80 34.79 31.51 61.69
C LEU A 80 34.14 30.67 62.80
N VAL A 81 34.95 29.95 63.57
CA VAL A 81 34.49 29.05 64.65
C VAL A 81 34.57 29.74 66.00
N ALA A 82 35.60 30.57 66.20
CA ALA A 82 35.73 31.37 67.39
C ALA A 82 36.19 32.78 67.00
N PRO A 83 35.47 33.84 67.40
CA PRO A 83 35.92 35.20 67.19
C PRO A 83 37.18 35.46 68.01
N GLY A 84 38.01 36.38 67.54
CA GLY A 84 39.13 36.88 68.32
C GLY A 84 38.61 37.61 69.56
N SER A 85 39.31 37.46 70.68
CA SER A 85 38.92 38.11 71.93
C SER A 85 40.14 38.73 72.61
N ARG A 86 39.89 39.72 73.45
CA ARG A 86 40.88 40.32 74.34
C ARG A 86 40.42 40.18 75.77
N ARG A 87 41.32 39.75 76.66
CA ARG A 87 41.06 39.72 78.10
C ARG A 87 42.14 40.49 78.84
N TRP A 88 41.75 41.16 79.90
CA TRP A 88 42.68 41.78 80.83
C TRP A 88 43.22 40.70 81.76
N GLU A 89 44.53 40.57 81.86
CA GLU A 89 45.18 39.65 82.78
C GLU A 89 46.22 40.42 83.59
N THR A 90 46.21 40.20 84.90
CA THR A 90 47.16 40.83 85.82
C THR A 90 48.21 39.80 86.21
N SER A 91 49.49 40.18 86.10
CA SER A 91 50.62 39.36 86.51
C SER A 91 51.51 40.16 87.46
N THR A 92 52.20 39.45 88.36
CA THR A 92 53.16 40.07 89.27
C THR A 92 54.52 40.14 88.58
N ASP A 93 55.15 41.31 88.60
CA ASP A 93 56.50 41.48 88.03
C ASP A 93 57.61 40.94 88.95
N ALA A 94 58.86 41.03 88.49
CA ALA A 94 60.03 40.58 89.25
C ALA A 94 60.26 41.33 90.58
N TYR A 95 59.54 42.44 90.82
CA TYR A 95 59.68 43.31 91.99
C TYR A 95 58.46 43.25 92.91
N GLY A 96 57.44 42.44 92.60
CA GLY A 96 56.25 42.26 93.42
C GLY A 96 55.07 43.19 93.10
N GLN A 97 55.14 43.99 92.02
CA GLN A 97 54.05 44.90 91.60
C GLN A 97 53.05 44.16 90.71
N LEU A 98 51.74 44.47 90.85
CA LEU A 98 50.70 43.99 89.93
C LEU A 98 50.68 44.83 88.65
N VAL A 99 51.03 44.22 87.52
CA VAL A 99 50.98 44.83 86.18
C VAL A 99 49.89 44.16 85.36
N GLY A 100 49.08 44.95 84.68
CA GLY A 100 48.02 44.43 83.82
C GLY A 100 48.39 44.49 82.34
N CYS A 101 48.15 43.40 81.62
CA CYS A 101 48.41 43.26 80.21
C CYS A 101 47.13 42.83 79.47
N TRP A 102 46.90 43.38 78.28
CA TRP A 102 45.87 42.86 77.37
C TRP A 102 46.38 41.61 76.67
N VAL A 103 45.80 40.47 76.98
CA VAL A 103 46.06 39.21 76.27
C VAL A 103 45.06 39.06 75.14
N THR A 104 45.56 39.02 73.90
CA THR A 104 44.74 38.88 72.69
C THR A 104 44.79 37.45 72.18
N THR A 105 43.63 36.82 72.04
CA THR A 105 43.50 35.50 71.41
C THR A 105 43.06 35.69 69.96
N PRO A 106 43.80 35.18 68.96
CA PRO A 106 43.43 35.33 67.56
C PRO A 106 42.16 34.55 67.21
N PRO A 107 41.38 35.00 66.21
CA PRO A 107 40.22 34.25 65.72
C PRO A 107 40.63 32.89 65.17
N ARG A 108 39.77 31.89 65.36
CA ARG A 108 39.97 30.54 64.83
C ARG A 108 38.99 30.28 63.70
N TYR A 109 39.52 29.77 62.60
CA TYR A 109 38.76 29.37 61.41
C TYR A 109 38.87 27.87 61.21
N ALA A 110 37.78 27.26 60.76
CA ALA A 110 37.78 25.88 60.29
C ALA A 110 37.28 25.82 58.84
N VAL A 111 37.69 24.79 58.13
CA VAL A 111 37.15 24.50 56.79
C VAL A 111 35.93 23.60 56.97
N GLN A 112 34.79 24.03 56.45
CA GLN A 112 33.61 23.19 56.33
C GLN A 112 33.41 22.77 54.88
N THR A 113 33.20 21.48 54.64
CA THR A 113 32.94 20.93 53.32
C THR A 113 31.46 20.59 53.19
N ARG A 114 30.82 21.04 52.11
CA ARG A 114 29.45 20.62 51.76
C ARG A 114 29.39 20.12 50.32
N ARG A 115 28.53 19.13 50.09
CA ARG A 115 28.22 18.65 48.73
C ARG A 115 27.15 19.55 48.12
N VAL A 116 27.42 20.06 46.93
CA VAL A 116 26.48 20.89 46.17
C VAL A 116 26.10 20.13 44.91
N LEU A 117 24.80 20.14 44.59
CA LEU A 117 24.30 19.58 43.33
C LEU A 117 24.68 20.54 42.20
N VAL A 118 25.57 20.12 41.31
CA VAL A 118 26.02 20.93 40.16
C VAL A 118 25.12 20.67 38.95
N ARG A 119 24.77 19.40 38.73
CA ARG A 119 23.84 19.01 37.66
C ARG A 119 22.76 18.09 38.22
N PRO A 120 21.48 18.44 38.07
CA PRO A 120 20.38 17.57 38.49
C PRO A 120 20.36 16.28 37.66
N PRO A 121 19.69 15.22 38.14
CA PRO A 121 19.43 14.07 37.30
C PRO A 121 18.54 14.48 36.13
N GLU A 122 18.83 13.95 34.95
CA GLU A 122 18.07 14.27 33.74
C GLU A 122 17.55 12.99 33.10
N VAL A 123 16.32 13.03 32.60
CA VAL A 123 15.70 11.95 31.84
C VAL A 123 15.47 12.44 30.42
N ILE A 124 16.25 11.92 29.48
CA ILE A 124 16.20 12.34 28.07
C ILE A 124 15.33 11.33 27.31
N PRO A 125 14.18 11.76 26.73
CA PRO A 125 13.37 10.90 25.89
C PRO A 125 13.99 10.76 24.49
N HIS A 126 14.08 9.53 24.00
CA HIS A 126 14.49 9.23 22.63
C HIS A 126 13.38 8.45 21.93
N THR A 127 12.87 9.00 20.83
CA THR A 127 11.84 8.34 20.02
C THR A 127 12.49 7.37 19.03
N VAL A 128 12.19 6.09 19.17
CA VAL A 128 12.55 5.05 18.20
C VAL A 128 11.46 5.02 17.12
N PRO A 129 11.80 5.20 15.84
CA PRO A 129 10.82 5.24 14.75
C PRO A 129 10.15 3.87 14.55
N PRO A 130 8.97 3.84 13.90
CA PRO A 130 8.32 2.59 13.55
C PRO A 130 9.12 1.82 12.49
N VAL A 131 9.07 0.50 12.56
CA VAL A 131 9.66 -0.39 11.56
C VAL A 131 8.56 -1.02 10.74
N TYR A 132 8.66 -0.86 9.42
CA TYR A 132 7.75 -1.46 8.45
C TYR A 132 8.45 -2.56 7.67
N THR A 133 7.70 -3.58 7.30
CA THR A 133 8.13 -4.60 6.33
C THR A 133 7.17 -4.60 5.14
N THR A 134 7.63 -5.11 4.00
CA THR A 134 6.79 -5.31 2.82
C THR A 134 6.50 -6.79 2.66
N THR A 135 5.23 -7.16 2.72
CA THR A 135 4.78 -8.53 2.50
C THR A 135 4.07 -8.62 1.16
N GLN A 136 4.32 -9.71 0.43
CA GLN A 136 3.64 -10.00 -0.83
C GLN A 136 2.47 -10.95 -0.59
N ARG A 137 1.29 -10.61 -1.11
CA ARG A 137 0.13 -11.50 -1.09
C ARG A 137 -0.44 -11.64 -2.48
N ARG A 138 -0.75 -12.88 -2.87
CA ARG A 138 -1.46 -13.19 -4.11
C ARG A 138 -2.95 -12.92 -3.95
N VAL A 139 -3.51 -12.19 -4.90
CA VAL A 139 -4.94 -11.87 -4.97
C VAL A 139 -5.49 -12.39 -6.28
N LEU A 140 -6.65 -13.03 -6.22
CA LEU A 140 -7.39 -13.46 -7.40
C LEU A 140 -8.01 -12.22 -8.06
N VAL A 141 -7.50 -11.85 -9.23
CA VAL A 141 -8.01 -10.70 -10.00
C VAL A 141 -9.15 -11.13 -10.91
N GLN A 142 -9.01 -12.30 -11.52
CA GLN A 142 -10.03 -12.87 -12.38
C GLN A 142 -10.26 -14.33 -12.04
N PRO A 143 -11.49 -14.75 -11.69
CA PRO A 143 -11.80 -16.15 -11.47
C PRO A 143 -11.66 -16.95 -12.77
N ALA A 144 -11.42 -18.25 -12.62
CA ALA A 144 -11.46 -19.18 -13.75
C ALA A 144 -12.86 -19.14 -14.38
N ARG A 145 -12.92 -19.15 -15.71
CA ARG A 145 -14.19 -19.18 -16.44
C ARG A 145 -14.17 -20.23 -17.52
N ALA A 146 -15.32 -20.82 -17.77
CA ALA A 146 -15.52 -21.74 -18.88
C ALA A 146 -16.57 -21.16 -19.83
N ALA A 147 -16.28 -21.17 -21.13
CA ALA A 147 -17.21 -20.75 -22.17
C ALA A 147 -17.22 -21.78 -23.30
N TRP A 148 -18.36 -21.90 -23.97
CA TRP A 148 -18.50 -22.68 -25.19
C TRP A 148 -18.18 -21.79 -26.38
N VAL A 149 -17.21 -22.20 -27.20
CA VAL A 149 -16.77 -21.49 -28.41
C VAL A 149 -17.08 -22.37 -29.62
N PRO A 150 -17.58 -21.81 -30.73
CA PRO A 150 -17.84 -22.59 -31.94
C PRO A 150 -16.55 -23.25 -32.44
N ALA A 151 -16.63 -24.54 -32.77
CA ALA A 151 -15.50 -25.36 -33.20
C ALA A 151 -15.01 -25.02 -34.63
N GLY A 152 -15.82 -24.30 -35.42
CA GLY A 152 -15.54 -23.98 -36.83
C GLY A 152 -15.52 -22.48 -37.17
N GLY A 153 -15.27 -21.59 -36.20
CA GLY A 153 -15.09 -20.15 -36.47
C GLY A 153 -13.69 -19.85 -37.06
N PRO A 154 -13.53 -18.78 -37.86
CA PRO A 154 -12.22 -18.39 -38.36
C PRO A 154 -11.26 -18.18 -37.20
N GLU A 155 -10.04 -18.65 -37.40
CA GLU A 155 -8.88 -18.45 -36.52
C GLU A 155 -8.87 -16.99 -36.03
N PHE A 156 -8.82 -16.80 -34.71
CA PHE A 156 -9.02 -15.53 -34.02
C PHE A 156 -7.87 -14.55 -34.35
N GLY A 157 -7.88 -13.97 -35.54
CA GLY A 157 -7.18 -12.73 -35.87
C GLY A 157 -8.00 -11.53 -35.42
N PRO A 158 -7.38 -10.37 -35.11
CA PRO A 158 -8.11 -9.19 -34.69
C PRO A 158 -9.09 -8.76 -35.78
N ALA A 159 -10.38 -8.67 -35.43
CA ALA A 159 -11.42 -8.23 -36.35
C ALA A 159 -11.22 -6.74 -36.72
N PRO A 160 -11.40 -6.34 -37.98
CA PRO A 160 -11.36 -4.93 -38.36
C PRO A 160 -12.58 -4.23 -37.74
N GLY A 161 -12.28 -3.30 -36.83
CA GLY A 161 -13.29 -2.53 -36.11
C GLY A 161 -14.17 -1.71 -37.05
N TYR A 162 -15.46 -1.65 -36.72
CA TYR A 162 -16.38 -0.68 -37.30
C TYR A 162 -16.93 0.24 -36.22
N GLY A 163 -16.63 1.54 -36.39
CA GLY A 163 -17.31 2.67 -35.77
C GLY A 163 -16.38 3.64 -35.02
N PRO A 164 -16.70 4.94 -34.97
CA PRO A 164 -17.08 5.84 -36.06
C PRO A 164 -16.01 6.96 -36.23
N VAL A 165 -16.09 7.67 -37.36
CA VAL A 165 -15.28 8.85 -37.71
C VAL A 165 -15.04 9.81 -36.53
N GLY A 166 -13.76 10.01 -36.18
CA GLY A 166 -13.32 10.97 -35.17
C GLY A 166 -11.82 11.23 -35.29
N VAL A 167 -11.48 12.30 -36.02
CA VAL A 167 -10.19 13.02 -35.98
C VAL A 167 -8.95 12.11 -36.08
N GLY A 168 -8.71 11.60 -37.29
CA GLY A 168 -7.41 11.05 -37.68
C GLY A 168 -6.34 12.14 -37.68
N SER A 169 -5.45 12.02 -36.71
CA SER A 169 -4.06 12.47 -36.69
C SER A 169 -3.44 12.72 -38.08
N ILE A 170 -3.08 13.99 -38.33
CA ILE A 170 -1.94 14.40 -39.16
C ILE A 170 -0.67 14.14 -38.33
N PRO A 171 0.52 13.72 -38.84
CA PRO A 171 0.90 13.06 -40.11
C PRO A 171 1.86 11.85 -39.92
N ASP A 172 1.82 10.86 -40.84
CA ASP A 172 2.92 9.91 -41.07
C ASP A 172 3.91 10.46 -42.12
N ALA A 173 4.43 11.69 -41.92
CA ALA A 173 5.41 12.31 -42.82
C ALA A 173 6.81 12.55 -42.18
N LEU A 174 6.98 12.25 -40.89
CA LEU A 174 8.24 12.34 -40.16
C LEU A 174 8.37 11.07 -39.33
N GLY A 175 9.19 10.12 -39.79
CA GLY A 175 9.28 8.77 -39.25
C GLY A 175 9.62 8.69 -37.76
N ILE A 176 8.60 8.79 -36.90
CA ILE A 176 8.67 8.51 -35.47
C ILE A 176 7.71 7.37 -35.17
N ALA A 177 8.21 6.14 -35.27
CA ALA A 177 7.53 4.99 -34.71
C ALA A 177 7.64 5.06 -33.18
N GLY A 178 6.51 5.17 -32.47
CA GLY A 178 6.44 4.84 -31.04
C GLY A 178 6.09 5.95 -30.05
N ALA A 179 5.30 6.96 -30.42
CA ALA A 179 4.68 7.85 -29.43
C ALA A 179 3.25 7.35 -29.12
N SER A 180 2.99 6.97 -27.87
CA SER A 180 1.63 6.70 -27.40
C SER A 180 0.92 8.04 -27.15
N SER A 181 -0.41 8.04 -27.06
CA SER A 181 -1.20 9.25 -26.76
C SER A 181 -0.82 9.94 -25.44
N ALA A 182 -0.08 9.26 -24.56
CA ALA A 182 0.48 9.86 -23.34
C ALA A 182 1.66 10.80 -23.64
N ASP A 183 2.44 10.55 -24.70
CA ASP A 183 3.68 11.29 -24.99
C ASP A 183 3.40 12.62 -25.70
N VAL A 184 2.34 12.66 -26.52
CA VAL A 184 1.90 13.91 -27.20
C VAL A 184 1.24 14.89 -26.23
N ALA A 185 0.59 14.41 -25.16
CA ALA A 185 -0.07 15.27 -24.18
C ALA A 185 0.92 16.07 -23.32
N VAL A 186 2.10 15.51 -23.04
CA VAL A 186 3.18 16.21 -22.30
C VAL A 186 3.84 17.29 -23.18
N GLY A 187 3.98 17.03 -24.49
CA GLY A 187 4.58 18.00 -25.43
C GLY A 187 3.68 19.20 -25.78
N LEU A 188 2.36 19.04 -25.71
CA LEU A 188 1.37 20.10 -26.04
C LEU A 188 0.73 20.77 -24.81
N GLY A 189 1.24 20.52 -23.60
CA GLY A 189 0.83 21.27 -22.40
C GLY A 189 -0.59 21.00 -21.91
N PHE A 190 -1.24 19.93 -22.35
CA PHE A 190 -2.54 19.53 -21.83
C PHE A 190 -2.37 18.60 -20.62
N SER A 191 -2.09 19.20 -19.46
CA SER A 191 -2.19 18.55 -18.16
C SER A 191 -3.64 18.11 -17.90
N ARG A 192 -3.96 16.84 -18.15
CA ARG A 192 -5.12 16.21 -17.50
C ARG A 192 -4.66 15.67 -16.16
N GLY A 193 -5.00 16.41 -15.11
CA GLY A 193 -4.89 15.95 -13.73
C GLY A 193 -5.52 14.57 -13.59
N SER A 194 -4.76 13.65 -13.02
CA SER A 194 -5.19 12.32 -12.62
C SER A 194 -6.40 12.44 -11.68
N ILE A 195 -7.44 11.65 -11.97
CA ILE A 195 -8.72 11.59 -11.26
C ILE A 195 -8.61 10.99 -9.84
N TYR A 196 -7.40 10.70 -9.34
CA TYR A 196 -7.19 10.01 -8.06
C TYR A 196 -6.40 10.79 -6.99
N ASP A 197 -6.25 12.11 -7.12
CA ASP A 197 -5.85 12.94 -5.97
C ASP A 197 -7.09 13.53 -5.30
N GLY A 198 -7.55 12.85 -4.25
CA GLY A 198 -8.62 13.33 -3.39
C GLY A 198 -9.27 12.22 -2.58
N TYR A 199 -8.55 11.69 -1.59
CA TYR A 199 -9.02 11.39 -0.23
C TYR A 199 -7.85 11.00 0.67
#